data_AF-A0AAD5D685-F1
#
_entry.id   AF-A0AAD5D685-F1
#
_cell.length_a   1.000
_cell.length_b   1.000
_cell.length_c   1.000
_cell.angle_alpha   90.00
_cell.angle_beta   90.00
_cell.angle_gamma   90.00
#
_symmetry.space_group_name_H-M   'P 1'
#
loop_
_entity.id
_entity.type
_entity.pdbx_description
1 polymer ?
#
loop_
_entity_poly.entity_id
_entity_poly.type
_entity_poly.pdbx_seq_one_letter_code
_entity_poly.pdbx_strand_id
1 'polypeptide(L)'
;MHLHNKRLILFLLIAIEKLDYVKDGPEWKKIIRSSPSDWNTNAEAVVQWSPFSSEADLLKQFDHMKGQGTRIIIYNLWEDDQGQLELDFDADEEDIQIRGVNRDERNIQMANKYPNSRHFLTYRHSLRVSLSSC
;
A
#
# COMPACT_ATOMS: atom_id res chain seq x y z
N MET A 1 -28.75 16.71 0.84
CA MET A 1 -28.56 15.36 1.40
C MET A 1 -27.19 14.86 0.93
N HIS A 2 -26.12 15.36 1.56
CA HIS A 2 -24.76 14.89 1.32
C HIS A 2 -24.34 14.18 2.60
N LEU A 3 -24.38 12.84 2.56
CA LEU A 3 -23.76 12.04 3.59
C LEU A 3 -22.25 12.34 3.51
N HIS A 4 -21.76 13.24 4.36
CA HIS A 4 -20.37 13.25 4.72
C HIS A 4 -20.07 11.88 5.30
N ASN A 5 -19.56 11.00 4.45
CA ASN A 5 -19.01 9.73 4.85
C ASN A 5 -17.71 10.06 5.58
N LYS A 6 -17.86 10.50 6.84
CA LYS A 6 -16.76 10.56 7.81
C LYS A 6 -16.35 9.11 7.99
N ARG A 7 -15.47 8.63 7.11
CA ARG A 7 -14.77 7.37 7.26
C ARG A 7 -13.90 7.56 8.50
N LEU A 8 -14.47 7.18 9.63
CA LEU A 8 -13.76 6.95 10.85
C LEU A 8 -12.76 5.81 10.52
N ILE A 9 -11.53 6.16 10.12
CA ILE A 9 -10.40 5.23 10.10
C ILE A 9 -10.00 5.07 11.57
N LEU A 10 -10.87 4.42 12.33
CA LEU A 10 -10.61 4.07 13.71
C LEU A 10 -11.27 2.70 13.91
N PHE A 11 -10.44 1.72 14.28
CA PHE A 11 -10.79 0.36 14.73
C PHE A 11 -10.77 -0.81 13.73
N LEU A 12 -9.79 -0.90 12.81
CA LEU A 12 -9.51 -2.19 12.13
C LEU A 12 -8.18 -2.86 12.55
N LEU A 13 -7.60 -2.48 13.70
CA LEU A 13 -6.37 -3.12 14.22
C LEU A 13 -6.58 -3.92 15.50
N ILE A 14 -7.83 -4.13 15.97
CA ILE A 14 -8.07 -4.86 17.23
C ILE A 14 -8.05 -6.39 17.03
N ALA A 15 -8.19 -6.89 15.81
CA ALA A 15 -7.95 -8.30 15.49
C ALA A 15 -7.07 -8.38 14.24
N ILE A 16 -5.85 -8.92 14.39
CA ILE A 16 -5.03 -9.28 13.23
C ILE A 16 -5.52 -10.65 12.78
N GLU A 17 -6.32 -10.68 11.72
CA GLU A 17 -6.69 -11.92 11.07
C GLU A 17 -5.44 -12.54 10.44
N LYS A 18 -5.06 -13.72 10.94
CA LYS A 18 -3.89 -14.47 10.45
C LYS A 18 -4.36 -15.70 9.70
N LEU A 19 -3.88 -15.83 8.46
CA LEU A 19 -4.03 -17.01 7.63
C LEU A 19 -2.65 -17.59 7.34
N ASP A 20 -2.45 -18.83 7.77
CA ASP A 20 -1.20 -19.55 7.53
C ASP A 20 -1.39 -20.60 6.44
N TYR A 21 -0.42 -20.70 5.53
CA TYR A 21 -0.39 -21.69 4.45
C TYR A 21 0.97 -22.36 4.37
N VAL A 22 1.00 -23.60 3.91
CA VAL A 22 2.21 -24.32 3.49
C VAL A 22 2.12 -24.66 2.02
N LYS A 23 3.21 -24.46 1.28
CA LYS A 23 3.30 -24.88 -0.11
C LYS A 23 3.63 -26.37 -0.16
N ASP A 24 2.74 -27.17 -0.73
CA ASP A 24 2.93 -28.61 -0.95
C ASP A 24 2.85 -28.90 -2.45
N GLY A 25 4.03 -28.91 -3.10
CA GLY A 25 4.12 -28.96 -4.56
C GLY A 25 3.52 -27.71 -5.23
N PRO A 26 2.61 -27.86 -6.20
CA PRO A 26 1.95 -26.72 -6.87
C PRO A 26 0.80 -26.12 -6.03
N GLU A 27 0.35 -26.80 -4.98
CA GLU A 27 -0.83 -26.40 -4.21
C GLU A 27 -0.45 -25.73 -2.88
N TRP A 28 -1.29 -24.79 -2.45
CA TRP A 28 -1.22 -24.20 -1.12
C TRP A 28 -2.20 -24.91 -0.18
N LYS A 29 -1.69 -25.43 0.94
CA LYS A 29 -2.49 -26.08 1.97
C LYS A 29 -2.63 -25.17 3.17
N LYS A 30 -3.87 -24.96 3.63
CA LYS A 30 -4.15 -24.18 4.84
C LYS A 30 -3.61 -24.86 6.10
N ILE A 31 -3.04 -24.07 6.99
CA ILE A 31 -2.60 -24.52 8.32
C ILE A 31 -3.67 -24.12 9.33
N ILE A 32 -4.35 -25.11 9.89
CA ILE A 32 -5.35 -24.90 10.94
C ILE A 32 -4.64 -24.89 12.30
N ARG A 33 -4.62 -23.74 12.97
CA ARG A 33 -3.95 -23.55 14.27
C ARG A 33 -4.83 -23.92 15.46
N SER A 34 -6.09 -23.47 15.44
CA SER A 34 -7.05 -23.65 16.53
C SER A 34 -8.18 -24.57 16.09
N SER A 35 -9.15 -24.05 15.33
CA SER A 35 -10.23 -24.84 14.75
C SER A 35 -10.46 -24.50 13.28
N PRO A 36 -11.08 -25.41 12.50
CA PRO A 36 -11.49 -25.10 11.12
C PRO A 36 -12.47 -23.92 11.05
N SER A 37 -13.30 -23.74 12.07
CA SER A 37 -14.26 -22.63 12.14
C SER A 37 -13.54 -21.29 12.29
N ASP A 38 -12.55 -21.20 13.18
CA ASP A 38 -11.76 -19.96 13.36
C ASP A 38 -11.03 -19.60 12.07
N TRP A 39 -10.45 -20.59 11.40
CA TRP A 39 -9.77 -20.37 10.13
C TRP A 39 -10.73 -19.82 9.07
N ASN A 40 -11.93 -20.40 8.95
CA ASN A 40 -12.93 -19.94 7.98
C ASN A 40 -13.39 -18.51 8.31
N THR A 41 -13.66 -18.19 9.58
CA THR A 41 -14.02 -16.83 10.02
C THR A 41 -12.94 -15.82 9.65
N ASN A 42 -11.67 -16.13 9.90
CA ASN A 42 -10.55 -15.26 9.55
C ASN A 42 -10.43 -15.08 8.03
N ALA A 43 -10.64 -16.16 7.26
CA ALA A 43 -10.57 -16.12 5.81
C ALA A 43 -11.70 -15.27 5.22
N GLU A 44 -12.93 -15.43 5.72
CA GLU A 44 -14.07 -14.61 5.36
C GLU A 44 -13.82 -13.14 5.71
N ALA A 45 -13.29 -12.85 6.90
CA ALA A 45 -12.95 -11.49 7.29
C ALA A 45 -11.89 -10.86 6.37
N VAL A 46 -10.82 -11.59 6.02
CA VAL A 46 -9.80 -11.10 5.07
C VAL A 46 -10.44 -10.82 3.72
N VAL A 47 -11.22 -11.73 3.15
CA VAL A 47 -11.86 -11.52 1.84
C VAL A 47 -12.87 -10.36 1.89
N GLN A 48 -13.62 -10.21 2.97
CA GLN A 48 -14.62 -9.16 3.11
C GLN A 48 -14.02 -7.75 3.20
N TRP A 49 -12.88 -7.61 3.89
CA TRP A 49 -12.33 -6.30 4.24
C TRP A 49 -11.05 -5.92 3.48
N SER A 50 -10.43 -6.86 2.76
CA SER A 50 -9.23 -6.63 1.95
C SER A 50 -9.59 -6.31 0.48
N PRO A 51 -8.63 -5.87 -0.36
CA PRO A 51 -8.85 -5.67 -1.79
C PRO A 51 -8.95 -6.99 -2.59
N PHE A 52 -8.95 -8.16 -1.95
CA PHE A 52 -9.04 -9.47 -2.62
C PHE A 52 -10.46 -10.01 -2.57
N SER A 53 -11.02 -10.38 -3.71
CA SER A 53 -12.39 -10.91 -3.80
C SER A 53 -12.51 -12.38 -3.43
N SER A 54 -11.39 -13.10 -3.31
CA SER A 54 -11.37 -14.53 -2.98
C SER A 54 -10.04 -14.97 -2.35
N GLU A 55 -10.06 -16.13 -1.69
CA GLU A 55 -8.84 -16.80 -1.21
C GLU A 55 -7.86 -17.08 -2.35
N ALA A 56 -8.35 -17.45 -3.53
CA ALA A 56 -7.51 -17.69 -4.70
C ALA A 56 -6.74 -16.42 -5.13
N ASP A 57 -7.36 -15.24 -5.04
CA ASP A 57 -6.71 -13.97 -5.37
C ASP A 57 -5.67 -13.54 -4.34
N LEU A 58 -5.90 -13.88 -3.06
CA LEU A 58 -4.89 -13.76 -1.99
C LEU A 58 -3.70 -14.68 -2.27
N LEU A 59 -3.94 -15.94 -2.62
CA LEU A 59 -2.89 -16.92 -2.88
C LEU A 59 -2.02 -16.54 -4.09
N LYS A 60 -2.61 -15.96 -5.14
CA LYS A 60 -1.86 -15.41 -6.29
C LYS A 60 -0.81 -14.35 -5.87
N GLN A 61 -0.97 -13.70 -4.73
CA GLN A 61 0.03 -12.74 -4.26
C GLN A 61 1.37 -13.41 -3.88
N PHE A 62 1.35 -14.70 -3.53
CA PHE A 62 2.55 -15.48 -3.25
C PHE A 62 3.36 -15.79 -4.52
N ASP A 63 2.73 -15.83 -5.69
CA ASP A 63 3.42 -16.15 -6.96
C ASP A 63 4.44 -15.09 -7.36
N HIS A 64 4.26 -13.85 -6.90
CA HIS A 64 5.23 -12.77 -7.10
C HIS A 64 6.46 -12.87 -6.18
N MET A 65 6.50 -13.83 -5.25
CA MET A 65 7.63 -14.07 -4.37
C MET A 65 8.46 -15.26 -4.85
N LYS A 66 9.76 -15.06 -5.08
CA LYS A 66 10.67 -16.10 -5.60
C LYS A 66 11.21 -17.05 -4.52
N GLY A 67 11.03 -16.73 -3.25
CA GLY A 67 11.59 -17.47 -2.12
C GLY A 67 11.10 -16.91 -0.80
N GLN A 68 12.00 -16.53 0.09
CA GLN A 68 11.66 -15.81 1.31
C GLN A 68 11.48 -14.32 1.01
N GLY A 69 10.41 -13.73 1.54
CA GLY A 69 10.13 -12.32 1.38
C GLY A 69 8.87 -11.92 2.13
N THR A 70 8.70 -10.61 2.27
CA THR A 70 7.49 -10.01 2.81
C THR A 70 6.94 -9.08 1.75
N ARG A 71 5.67 -9.25 1.42
CA ARG A 71 4.95 -8.32 0.54
C ARG A 71 3.90 -7.58 1.35
N ILE A 72 4.01 -6.26 1.39
CA ILE A 72 3.06 -5.37 2.05
C ILE A 72 2.21 -4.72 0.97
N ILE A 73 0.89 -4.77 1.14
CA ILE A 73 -0.08 -4.17 0.23
C ILE A 73 -0.86 -3.15 1.03
N ILE A 74 -0.68 -1.87 0.67
CA ILE A 74 -1.37 -0.74 1.28
C ILE A 74 -2.45 -0.30 0.31
N TYR A 75 -3.68 -0.19 0.79
CA TYR A 75 -4.86 0.19 0.02
C TYR A 75 -5.72 1.17 0.82
N ASN A 76 -6.74 1.74 0.18
CA ASN A 76 -7.50 2.86 0.74
C ASN A 76 -6.57 4.02 1.14
N LEU A 77 -5.72 4.42 0.19
CA LEU A 77 -4.81 5.54 0.35
C LEU A 77 -5.59 6.83 0.66
N TRP A 78 -4.94 7.75 1.37
CA TRP A 78 -5.56 9.01 1.75
C TRP A 78 -5.89 9.86 0.53
N GLU A 79 -7.10 10.42 0.52
CA GLU A 79 -7.61 11.35 -0.47
C GLU A 79 -7.97 12.66 0.22
N ASP A 80 -7.79 13.78 -0.47
CA ASP A 80 -8.23 15.09 -0.02
C ASP A 80 -9.75 15.28 -0.21
N ASP A 81 -10.26 16.46 0.16
CA ASP A 81 -11.68 16.80 0.05
C ASP A 81 -12.20 16.85 -1.41
N GLN A 82 -11.30 16.85 -2.39
CA GLN A 82 -11.61 16.78 -3.83
C GLN A 82 -11.48 15.36 -4.38
N GLY A 83 -11.23 14.36 -3.52
CA GLY A 83 -11.02 12.96 -3.91
C GLY A 83 -9.69 12.73 -4.62
N GLN A 84 -8.70 13.61 -4.44
CA GLN A 84 -7.37 13.44 -5.02
C GLN A 84 -6.43 12.78 -4.02
N LEU A 85 -5.69 11.77 -4.48
CA LEU A 85 -4.65 11.12 -3.67
C LEU A 85 -3.57 12.12 -3.26
N GLU A 86 -3.06 11.99 -2.03
CA GLU A 86 -1.85 12.73 -1.60
C GLU A 86 -0.61 12.27 -2.37
N LEU A 87 -0.57 11.01 -2.76
CA LEU A 87 0.52 10.44 -3.55
C LEU A 87 0.23 10.58 -5.05
N ASP A 88 1.18 11.17 -5.76
CA ASP A 88 1.19 11.32 -7.21
C ASP A 88 2.00 10.18 -7.84
N PHE A 89 1.31 9.35 -8.62
CA PHE A 89 1.91 8.26 -9.38
C PHE A 89 2.05 8.58 -10.88
N ASP A 90 1.48 9.70 -11.34
CA ASP A 90 1.32 10.01 -12.76
C ASP A 90 2.35 11.02 -13.27
N ALA A 91 2.91 11.86 -12.39
CA ALA A 91 3.84 12.92 -12.77
C ALA A 91 5.22 12.40 -13.24
N ASP A 92 5.65 11.24 -12.75
CA ASP A 92 6.90 10.55 -13.11
C ASP A 92 6.69 9.04 -12.91
N GLU A 93 6.70 8.27 -14.00
CA GLU A 93 6.39 6.82 -13.98
C GLU A 93 7.29 6.00 -13.06
N GLU A 94 8.48 6.52 -12.74
CA GLU A 94 9.49 5.82 -11.95
C GLU A 94 9.59 6.40 -10.51
N ASP A 95 8.76 7.37 -10.13
CA ASP A 95 8.79 8.05 -8.83
C ASP A 95 7.41 8.08 -8.16
N ILE A 96 7.42 8.15 -6.82
CA ILE A 96 6.22 8.43 -6.05
C ILE A 96 6.43 9.80 -5.42
N GLN A 97 5.53 10.73 -5.71
CA GLN A 97 5.68 12.13 -5.28
C GLN A 97 4.54 12.56 -4.37
N ILE A 98 4.77 13.56 -3.52
CA ILE A 98 3.71 14.13 -2.68
C ILE A 98 3.00 15.27 -3.44
N ARG A 99 1.68 15.35 -3.33
CA ARG A 99 0.85 16.47 -3.81
C ARG A 99 0.62 17.52 -2.71
N GLY A 100 0.22 18.72 -3.11
CA GLY A 100 -0.13 19.79 -2.18
C GLY A 100 1.07 20.60 -1.65
N VAL A 101 1.00 21.06 -0.39
CA VAL A 101 1.89 22.12 0.15
C VAL A 101 3.37 21.73 0.16
N ASN A 102 3.69 20.43 0.19
CA ASN A 102 5.07 19.94 0.12
C ASN A 102 5.66 19.94 -1.31
N ARG A 103 4.82 20.16 -2.33
CA ARG A 103 5.22 20.29 -3.75
C ARG A 103 5.53 21.75 -4.06
N ASP A 104 6.75 22.16 -3.77
CA ASP A 104 7.23 23.51 -4.13
C ASP A 104 7.64 23.56 -5.61
N GLU A 105 6.79 24.13 -6.46
CA GLU A 105 7.05 24.30 -7.90
C GLU A 105 8.34 25.07 -8.18
N ARG A 106 8.71 26.03 -7.33
CA ARG A 106 9.95 26.78 -7.48
C ARG A 106 11.14 25.85 -7.28
N ASN A 107 11.09 24.98 -6.29
CA ASN A 107 12.16 24.02 -6.07
C ASN A 107 12.26 23.00 -7.21
N ILE A 108 11.12 22.58 -7.79
CA ILE A 108 11.10 21.70 -8.97
C ILE A 108 11.76 22.40 -10.17
N GLN A 109 11.38 23.65 -10.45
CA GLN A 109 11.99 24.43 -11.53
C GLN A 109 13.49 24.63 -11.30
N MET A 110 13.89 24.93 -10.07
CA MET A 110 15.29 25.08 -9.69
C MET A 110 16.07 23.76 -9.82
N ALA A 111 15.45 22.61 -9.52
CA ALA A 111 16.09 21.31 -9.68
C ALA A 111 16.34 20.95 -11.15
N ASN A 112 15.44 21.38 -12.04
CA ASN A 112 15.64 21.24 -13.49
C ASN A 112 16.77 22.15 -14.00
N LYS A 113 16.88 23.36 -13.44
CA LYS A 113 17.94 24.32 -13.79
C LYS A 113 19.30 23.93 -13.20
N TYR A 114 19.32 23.36 -12.00
CA TYR A 114 20.51 22.97 -11.27
C TYR A 114 20.42 21.49 -10.85
N PRO A 115 20.67 20.54 -11.77
CA PRO A 115 20.56 19.10 -11.49
C PRO A 115 21.40 18.65 -10.30
N ASN A 116 22.58 19.24 -10.11
CA ASN A 116 23.48 18.95 -8.98
C ASN A 116 22.87 19.31 -7.61
N SER A 117 21.84 20.16 -7.58
CA SER A 117 21.14 20.58 -6.37
C SER A 117 19.75 19.93 -6.25
N ARG A 118 19.35 19.06 -7.19
CA ARG A 118 18.03 18.40 -7.20
C ARG A 118 17.72 17.76 -5.85
N HIS A 119 18.71 17.10 -5.28
CA HIS A 119 18.61 16.48 -3.97
C HIS A 119 18.08 17.43 -2.90
N PHE A 120 18.79 18.54 -2.67
CA PHE A 120 18.40 19.55 -1.68
C PHE A 120 17.03 20.18 -1.97
N LEU A 121 16.69 20.31 -3.26
CA LEU A 121 15.48 21.00 -3.68
C LEU A 121 14.23 20.12 -3.61
N THR A 122 14.34 18.82 -3.86
CA THR A 122 13.16 17.94 -4.05
C THR A 122 13.09 16.77 -3.07
N TYR A 123 13.96 16.65 -2.06
CA TYR A 123 13.92 15.53 -1.10
C TYR A 123 12.64 15.42 -0.26
N ARG A 124 11.86 16.50 -0.11
CA ARG A 124 10.53 16.48 0.55
C ARG A 124 9.39 16.11 -0.38
N HIS A 125 9.66 16.13 -1.69
CA HIS A 125 8.67 15.96 -2.75
C HIS A 125 8.76 14.57 -3.39
N SER A 126 9.97 14.08 -3.63
CA SER A 126 10.25 12.84 -4.37
C SER A 126 10.73 11.74 -3.44
N LEU A 127 10.00 10.62 -3.41
CA LEU A 127 10.40 9.44 -2.63
C LEU A 127 11.74 8.88 -3.13
N ARG A 128 11.99 8.87 -4.44
CA ARG A 128 13.28 8.42 -5.00
C ARG A 128 14.45 9.25 -4.47
N VAL A 129 14.28 10.57 -4.42
CA VAL A 129 15.32 11.47 -3.90
C VAL A 129 15.52 11.26 -2.41
N SER A 130 14.43 11.18 -1.61
CA SER A 130 14.54 10.85 -0.17
C SER A 130 15.28 9.51 0.03
N LEU A 131 14.93 8.53 -0.80
CA LEU A 131 15.55 7.21 -0.99
C LEU A 131 17.08 7.26 -1.04
N SER A 132 17.57 8.14 -1.91
CA SER A 132 19.00 8.30 -2.22
C SER A 132 19.78 9.13 -1.20
N SER A 133 19.12 9.62 -0.13
CA SER A 133 19.69 10.57 0.84
C SER A 133 20.27 9.96 2.09
N CYS A 134 20.09 8.65 2.28
CA CYS A 134 20.58 7.92 3.44
C CYS A 134 21.91 7.22 3.18
#